data_AF-A0A1F9CTU1-F1
#
_entry.id   AF-A0A1F9CTU1-F1
#
_cell.length_a   1.000
_cell.length_b   1.000
_cell.length_c   1.000
_cell.angle_alpha   90.00
_cell.angle_beta   90.00
_cell.angle_gamma   90.00
#
_symmetry.space_group_name_H-M   'P 1'
#
loop_
_entity.id
_entity.type
_entity.pdbx_description
1 polymer ?
#
loop_
_entity_poly.entity_id
_entity_poly.type
_entity_poly.pdbx_seq_one_letter_code
_entity_poly.pdbx_strand_id
1 'polypeptide(L)'
;MASFLLHKAEETREAIPQAIGSVPPSPCLIYLAPTWEAFQRVQPGGGPPSWSVGTAYPAQNLIILRSPRGMRGGAMDIEEVLRHEYAHLALATALKGHEAPQWLDEGFAMLQSRGWNLSWTYTLSRGVLTKGLIPLEQLSDGLPVDERQAELAYAQSFSFVSYIKTELGPGTLPRLIKGLSYGLDTETALRQATGLGLRELERRWKENLKRRYSWIPIVTSFFSLWFLASLLFLFSYWLKRRRAKRKLAEWEREEALTGHPPAPRDRTEGENEALT
;
A
#
# COMPACT_ATOMS: atom_id res chain seq x y z
N MET A 1 -24.03 9.56 -12.38
CA MET A 1 -22.82 8.78 -12.72
C MET A 1 -22.16 9.30 -13.99
N ALA A 2 -22.83 9.30 -15.15
CA ALA A 2 -22.24 9.81 -16.40
C ALA A 2 -21.75 11.27 -16.30
N SER A 3 -22.59 12.19 -15.80
CA SER A 3 -22.19 13.59 -15.57
C SER A 3 -21.04 13.75 -14.54
N PHE A 4 -21.00 12.90 -13.51
CA PHE A 4 -19.90 12.88 -12.55
C PHE A 4 -18.58 12.45 -13.20
N LEU A 5 -18.60 11.35 -13.98
CA LEU A 5 -17.42 10.87 -14.69
C LEU A 5 -16.94 11.85 -15.75
N LEU A 6 -17.86 12.52 -16.45
CA LEU A 6 -17.51 13.58 -17.39
C LEU A 6 -16.76 14.73 -16.69
N HIS A 7 -17.31 15.23 -15.57
CA HIS A 7 -16.65 16.28 -14.79
C HIS A 7 -15.25 15.86 -14.32
N LYS A 8 -15.12 14.63 -13.82
CA LYS A 8 -13.83 14.08 -13.38
C LYS A 8 -12.84 13.84 -14.52
N ALA A 9 -13.33 13.46 -15.70
CA ALA A 9 -12.50 13.35 -16.89
C ALA A 9 -11.96 14.72 -17.32
N GLU A 10 -12.79 15.77 -17.30
CA GLU A 10 -12.35 17.14 -17.62
C GLU A 10 -11.35 17.68 -16.59
N GLU A 11 -11.62 17.53 -15.28
CA GLU A 11 -10.65 17.89 -14.22
C GLU A 11 -9.29 17.18 -14.44
N THR A 12 -9.33 15.90 -14.78
CA THR A 12 -8.14 15.08 -15.01
C THR A 12 -7.39 15.54 -16.26
N ARG A 13 -8.13 15.85 -17.33
CA ARG A 13 -7.62 16.39 -18.59
C ARG A 13 -6.93 17.74 -18.41
N GLU A 14 -7.39 18.59 -17.50
CA GLU A 14 -6.76 19.87 -17.17
C GLU A 14 -5.52 19.71 -16.28
N ALA A 15 -5.51 18.72 -15.38
CA ALA A 15 -4.44 18.52 -14.41
C ALA A 15 -3.19 17.84 -15.01
N ILE A 16 -3.35 16.79 -15.81
CA ILE A 16 -2.23 15.99 -16.35
C ILE A 16 -1.24 16.78 -17.23
N PRO A 17 -1.68 17.72 -18.10
CA PRO A 17 -0.78 18.52 -18.92
C PRO A 17 0.24 19.32 -18.12
N GLN A 18 -0.05 19.68 -16.86
CA GLN A 18 0.92 20.34 -15.98
C GLN A 18 2.12 19.44 -15.65
N ALA A 19 1.95 18.12 -15.73
CA ALA A 19 3.01 17.14 -15.45
C ALA A 19 3.83 16.76 -16.70
N ILE A 20 3.24 16.74 -17.89
CA ILE A 20 3.87 16.18 -19.11
C ILE A 20 3.82 17.10 -20.35
N GLY A 21 3.12 18.23 -20.28
CA GLY A 21 3.03 19.21 -21.37
C GLY A 21 2.15 18.78 -22.55
N SER A 22 1.42 17.66 -22.43
CA SER A 22 0.51 17.15 -23.46
C SER A 22 -0.88 16.90 -22.90
N VAL A 23 -1.88 17.10 -23.76
CA VAL A 23 -3.29 16.81 -23.47
C VAL A 23 -3.70 15.66 -24.39
N PRO A 24 -4.38 14.61 -23.89
CA PRO A 24 -4.99 13.61 -24.75
C PRO A 24 -5.92 14.22 -25.82
N PRO A 25 -6.03 13.58 -27.00
CA PRO A 25 -6.99 13.98 -28.02
C PRO A 25 -8.42 14.08 -27.46
N SER A 26 -9.24 14.94 -28.08
CA SER A 26 -10.68 15.06 -27.80
C SER A 26 -11.47 14.80 -29.08
N PRO A 27 -12.60 14.06 -29.02
CA PRO A 27 -13.20 13.47 -27.82
C PRO A 27 -12.50 12.18 -27.37
N CYS A 28 -12.42 11.95 -26.05
CA CYS A 28 -12.05 10.66 -25.44
C CYS A 28 -13.33 9.86 -25.15
N LEU A 29 -13.40 8.63 -25.66
CA LEU A 29 -14.55 7.76 -25.42
C LEU A 29 -14.35 7.02 -24.09
N ILE A 30 -15.29 7.16 -23.16
CA ILE A 30 -15.28 6.44 -21.88
C ILE A 30 -16.47 5.49 -21.84
N TYR A 31 -16.20 4.19 -21.87
CA TYR A 31 -17.21 3.13 -21.75
C TYR A 31 -17.27 2.61 -20.32
N LEU A 32 -18.45 2.63 -19.70
CA LEU A 32 -18.68 2.07 -18.36
C LEU A 32 -19.39 0.72 -18.46
N ALA A 33 -18.64 -0.37 -18.29
CA ALA A 33 -19.16 -1.73 -18.36
C ALA A 33 -19.94 -2.09 -17.08
N PRO A 34 -21.20 -2.55 -17.17
CA PRO A 34 -22.05 -2.81 -15.99
C PRO A 34 -21.65 -4.08 -15.23
N THR A 35 -21.05 -5.07 -15.91
CA THR A 35 -20.63 -6.35 -15.32
C THR A 35 -19.22 -6.73 -15.78
N TRP A 36 -18.63 -7.73 -15.13
CA TRP A 36 -17.34 -8.30 -15.53
C TRP A 36 -17.39 -8.89 -16.95
N GLU A 37 -18.44 -9.61 -17.29
CA GLU A 37 -18.62 -10.22 -18.61
C GLU A 37 -18.78 -9.17 -19.70
N ALA A 38 -19.50 -8.08 -19.41
CA ALA A 38 -19.58 -6.94 -20.30
C ALA A 38 -18.20 -6.28 -20.45
N PHE A 39 -17.46 -6.10 -19.36
CA PHE A 39 -16.12 -5.51 -19.36
C PHE A 39 -15.14 -6.32 -20.19
N GLN A 40 -15.17 -7.65 -20.13
CA GLN A 40 -14.31 -8.52 -20.94
C GLN A 40 -14.69 -8.50 -22.43
N ARG A 41 -15.99 -8.46 -22.74
CA ARG A 41 -16.49 -8.58 -24.13
C ARG A 41 -16.15 -7.39 -25.01
N VAL A 42 -16.07 -6.19 -24.43
CA VAL A 42 -15.92 -4.93 -25.18
C VAL A 42 -14.46 -4.57 -25.48
N GLN A 43 -13.52 -5.45 -25.17
CA GLN A 43 -12.08 -5.16 -25.16
C GLN A 43 -11.49 -5.32 -26.56
N PRO A 44 -10.98 -4.25 -27.19
CA PRO A 44 -10.35 -4.36 -28.51
C PRO A 44 -9.08 -5.22 -28.52
N GLY A 45 -8.33 -5.25 -27.42
CA GLY A 45 -7.02 -5.91 -27.32
C GLY A 45 -7.04 -7.35 -26.81
N GLY A 46 -8.22 -7.95 -26.62
CA GLY A 46 -8.38 -9.27 -26.00
C GLY A 46 -8.75 -9.21 -24.51
N GLY A 47 -8.77 -10.37 -23.86
CA GLY A 47 -9.25 -10.49 -22.48
C GLY A 47 -8.32 -9.81 -21.47
N PRO A 48 -8.79 -8.87 -20.63
CA PRO A 48 -7.98 -8.20 -19.63
C PRO A 48 -7.66 -9.17 -18.47
N PRO A 49 -6.58 -8.93 -17.71
CA PRO A 49 -6.27 -9.71 -16.51
C PRO A 49 -7.44 -9.71 -15.52
N SER A 50 -7.61 -10.79 -14.74
CA SER A 50 -8.79 -10.96 -13.87
C SER A 50 -8.93 -9.91 -12.76
N TRP A 51 -7.82 -9.26 -12.39
CA TRP A 51 -7.79 -8.16 -11.42
C TRP A 51 -7.99 -6.78 -12.06
N SER A 52 -8.07 -6.68 -13.38
CA SER A 52 -8.25 -5.42 -14.09
C SER A 52 -9.65 -4.84 -13.82
N VAL A 53 -9.67 -3.53 -13.60
CA VAL A 53 -10.86 -2.76 -13.23
C VAL A 53 -11.10 -1.57 -14.19
N GLY A 54 -10.08 -1.27 -14.98
CA GLY A 54 -10.05 -0.30 -16.06
C GLY A 54 -9.03 -0.75 -17.10
N THR A 55 -9.21 -0.28 -18.33
CA THR A 55 -8.27 -0.47 -19.43
C THR A 55 -8.27 0.76 -20.32
N ALA A 56 -7.07 1.19 -20.71
CA ALA A 56 -6.81 2.28 -21.63
C ALA A 56 -6.36 1.76 -23.00
N TYR A 57 -6.88 2.40 -24.05
CA TYR A 57 -6.59 2.09 -25.45
C TYR A 57 -6.18 3.38 -26.17
N PRO A 58 -4.91 3.81 -26.05
CA PRO A 58 -4.48 5.11 -26.54
C PRO A 58 -4.67 5.32 -28.05
N ALA A 59 -4.43 4.28 -28.85
CA ALA A 59 -4.59 4.34 -30.30
C ALA A 59 -6.06 4.59 -30.74
N GLN A 60 -7.03 4.26 -29.89
CA GLN A 60 -8.45 4.49 -30.11
C GLN A 60 -9.00 5.66 -29.28
N ASN A 61 -8.16 6.31 -28.47
CA ASN A 61 -8.56 7.32 -27.48
C ASN A 61 -9.75 6.85 -26.62
N LEU A 62 -9.67 5.59 -26.15
CA LEU A 62 -10.74 4.87 -25.48
C LEU A 62 -10.32 4.45 -24.08
N ILE A 63 -11.20 4.68 -23.11
CA ILE A 63 -11.11 4.15 -21.76
C ILE A 63 -12.32 3.25 -21.53
N ILE A 64 -12.09 2.06 -20.99
CA ILE A 64 -13.15 1.13 -20.59
C ILE A 64 -13.01 0.93 -19.08
N LEU A 65 -14.07 1.22 -18.32
CA LEU A 65 -14.11 1.11 -16.87
C LEU A 65 -15.14 0.07 -16.44
N ARG A 66 -14.87 -0.65 -15.36
CA ARG A 66 -15.87 -1.48 -14.70
C ARG A 66 -16.75 -0.64 -13.78
N SER A 67 -18.06 -0.85 -13.83
CA SER A 67 -19.00 -0.18 -12.94
C SER A 67 -18.81 -0.62 -11.48
N PRO A 68 -18.71 0.32 -10.52
CA PRO A 68 -18.65 0.00 -9.10
C PRO A 68 -19.84 -0.83 -8.61
N ARG A 69 -21.00 -0.67 -9.25
CA ARG A 69 -22.22 -1.45 -8.96
C ARG A 69 -22.09 -2.93 -9.33
N GLY A 70 -21.25 -3.25 -10.32
CA GLY A 70 -20.96 -4.61 -10.76
C GLY A 70 -19.83 -5.28 -9.98
N MET A 71 -19.33 -4.66 -8.91
CA MET A 71 -18.24 -5.21 -8.09
C MET A 71 -18.77 -5.69 -6.73
N ARG A 72 -18.62 -6.99 -6.44
CA ARG A 72 -18.88 -7.54 -5.11
C ARG A 72 -17.80 -7.04 -4.16
N GLY A 73 -18.16 -6.34 -3.09
CA GLY A 73 -17.23 -5.93 -2.02
C GLY A 73 -16.87 -4.45 -1.93
N GLY A 74 -17.53 -3.58 -2.72
CA GLY A 74 -17.63 -2.12 -2.53
C GLY A 74 -16.47 -1.40 -1.84
N ALA A 75 -15.58 -0.77 -2.63
CA ALA A 75 -14.87 0.49 -2.34
C ALA A 75 -13.72 0.66 -3.34
N MET A 76 -14.03 0.71 -4.63
CA MET A 76 -13.07 1.24 -5.60
C MET A 76 -13.48 2.65 -5.92
N ASP A 77 -12.54 3.56 -5.74
CA ASP A 77 -12.74 4.92 -6.19
C ASP A 77 -12.63 4.93 -7.71
N ILE A 78 -13.79 4.99 -8.37
CA ILE A 78 -13.86 5.08 -9.83
C ILE A 78 -13.13 6.32 -10.35
N GLU A 79 -13.00 7.38 -9.54
CA GLU A 79 -12.21 8.55 -9.88
C GLU A 79 -10.73 8.20 -9.98
N GLU A 80 -10.19 7.45 -9.02
CA GLU A 80 -8.79 7.00 -9.07
C GLU A 80 -8.53 6.13 -10.30
N VAL A 81 -9.43 5.19 -10.60
CA VAL A 81 -9.30 4.33 -11.79
C VAL A 81 -9.37 5.17 -13.07
N LEU A 82 -10.33 6.08 -13.17
CA LEU A 82 -10.42 6.98 -14.32
C LEU A 82 -9.14 7.80 -14.50
N ARG A 83 -8.60 8.38 -13.42
CA ARG A 83 -7.33 9.13 -13.46
C ARG A 83 -6.16 8.27 -13.92
N HIS A 84 -6.13 7.01 -13.49
CA HIS A 84 -5.11 6.03 -13.88
C HIS A 84 -5.17 5.76 -15.39
N GLU A 85 -6.35 5.36 -15.89
CA GLU A 85 -6.52 5.07 -17.32
C GLU A 85 -6.27 6.31 -18.19
N TYR A 86 -6.71 7.48 -17.74
CA TYR A 86 -6.48 8.73 -18.47
C TYR A 86 -4.99 9.11 -18.53
N ALA A 87 -4.21 8.77 -17.51
CA ALA A 87 -2.79 9.01 -17.49
C ALA A 87 -2.03 8.16 -18.53
N HIS A 88 -2.47 6.92 -18.79
CA HIS A 88 -1.94 6.12 -19.91
C HIS A 88 -2.19 6.80 -21.26
N LEU A 89 -3.41 7.32 -21.50
CA LEU A 89 -3.73 8.06 -22.73
C LEU A 89 -2.82 9.30 -22.88
N ALA A 90 -2.61 10.01 -21.78
CA ALA A 90 -1.80 11.23 -21.77
C ALA A 90 -0.31 10.96 -22.00
N LEU A 91 0.22 9.92 -21.38
CA LEU A 91 1.60 9.51 -21.60
C LEU A 91 1.80 9.03 -23.05
N ALA A 92 0.94 8.15 -23.55
CA ALA A 92 1.01 7.69 -24.94
C ALA A 92 0.93 8.85 -25.95
N THR A 93 0.10 9.85 -25.67
CA THR A 93 0.04 11.08 -26.48
C THR A 93 1.36 11.85 -26.42
N ALA A 94 1.97 11.98 -25.24
CA ALA A 94 3.27 12.63 -25.07
C ALA A 94 4.39 11.92 -25.85
N LEU A 95 4.32 10.59 -25.93
CA LEU A 95 5.32 9.74 -26.58
C LEU A 95 5.22 9.72 -28.11
N LYS A 96 4.16 10.27 -28.71
CA LYS A 96 4.01 10.43 -30.17
C LYS A 96 4.18 9.13 -30.97
N GLY A 97 3.68 8.02 -30.42
CA GLY A 97 3.75 6.70 -31.06
C GLY A 97 5.00 5.90 -30.72
N HIS A 98 5.90 6.42 -29.88
CA HIS A 98 6.97 5.64 -29.26
C HIS A 98 6.47 4.95 -27.98
N GLU A 99 7.15 3.87 -27.59
CA GLU A 99 6.82 3.11 -26.40
C GLU A 99 7.65 3.58 -25.20
N ALA A 100 7.05 3.55 -24.02
CA ALA A 100 7.73 3.71 -22.75
C ALA A 100 7.96 2.33 -22.11
N PRO A 101 9.00 2.17 -21.28
CA PRO A 101 9.14 0.96 -20.48
C PRO A 101 7.96 0.84 -19.51
N GLN A 102 7.50 -0.37 -19.24
CA GLN A 102 6.23 -0.56 -18.51
C GLN A 102 6.26 0.00 -17.09
N TRP A 103 7.40 -0.03 -16.39
CA TRP A 103 7.54 0.63 -15.09
C TRP A 103 7.29 2.14 -15.13
N LEU A 104 7.59 2.81 -16.26
CA LEU A 104 7.35 4.24 -16.42
C LEU A 104 5.87 4.51 -16.67
N ASP A 105 5.25 3.73 -17.56
CA ASP A 105 3.84 3.87 -17.88
C ASP A 105 2.96 3.67 -16.65
N GLU A 106 3.16 2.55 -15.97
CA GLU A 106 2.41 2.20 -14.76
C GLU A 106 2.74 3.12 -13.59
N GLY A 107 4.02 3.45 -13.41
CA GLY A 107 4.45 4.35 -12.35
C GLY A 107 3.91 5.76 -12.53
N PHE A 108 3.81 6.23 -13.78
CA PHE A 108 3.20 7.51 -14.12
C PHE A 108 1.69 7.49 -13.88
N ALA A 109 0.98 6.46 -14.36
CA ALA A 109 -0.46 6.33 -14.16
C ALA A 109 -0.84 6.26 -12.68
N MET A 110 -0.05 5.53 -11.89
CA MET A 110 -0.18 5.48 -10.43
C MET A 110 0.09 6.84 -9.77
N LEU A 111 1.04 7.62 -10.28
CA LEU A 111 1.38 8.95 -9.74
C LEU A 111 0.26 9.97 -9.96
N GLN A 112 -0.50 9.85 -11.05
CA GLN A 112 -1.62 10.74 -11.37
C GLN A 112 -2.93 10.31 -10.70
N SER A 113 -3.10 9.00 -10.47
CA SER A 113 -4.34 8.46 -9.90
C SER A 113 -4.40 8.50 -8.39
N ARG A 114 -3.25 8.38 -7.70
CA ARG A 114 -3.22 8.16 -6.26
C ARG A 114 -2.14 8.96 -5.55
N GLY A 115 -2.46 9.29 -4.30
CA GLY A 115 -1.45 9.63 -3.29
C GLY A 115 -0.82 8.37 -2.68
N TRP A 116 0.36 8.53 -2.09
CA TRP A 116 1.04 7.45 -1.36
C TRP A 116 0.15 6.93 -0.21
N ASN A 117 -0.02 5.60 -0.09
CA ASN A 117 -0.83 4.99 0.98
C ASN A 117 -0.04 3.97 1.83
N LEU A 118 -0.65 3.53 2.94
CA LEU A 118 0.00 2.64 3.91
C LEU A 118 0.20 1.20 3.39
N SER A 119 -0.70 0.71 2.53
CA SER A 119 -0.55 -0.62 1.91
C SER A 119 0.71 -0.69 1.06
N TRP A 120 0.99 0.38 0.31
CA TRP A 120 2.18 0.48 -0.53
C TRP A 120 3.47 0.53 0.28
N THR A 121 3.46 1.29 1.39
CA THR A 121 4.55 1.25 2.38
C THR A 121 4.79 -0.18 2.87
N TYR A 122 3.73 -0.92 3.18
CA TYR A 122 3.83 -2.30 3.63
C TYR A 122 4.40 -3.22 2.54
N THR A 123 3.86 -3.16 1.32
CA THR A 123 4.31 -3.98 0.18
C THR A 123 5.78 -3.73 -0.15
N LEU A 124 6.20 -2.46 -0.25
CA LEU A 124 7.60 -2.10 -0.51
C LEU A 124 8.53 -2.44 0.65
N SER A 125 8.13 -2.17 1.90
CA SER A 125 8.95 -2.52 3.06
C SER A 125 9.17 -4.02 3.16
N ARG A 126 8.12 -4.83 2.92
CA ARG A 126 8.27 -6.29 2.81
C ARG A 126 9.24 -6.68 1.71
N GLY A 127 9.09 -6.14 0.49
CA GLY A 127 9.99 -6.43 -0.62
C GLY A 127 11.46 -6.08 -0.32
N VAL A 128 11.71 -4.97 0.37
CA VAL A 128 13.06 -4.59 0.83
C VAL A 128 13.59 -5.58 1.87
N LEU A 129 12.79 -5.95 2.87
CA LEU A 129 13.20 -6.83 3.96
C LEU A 129 13.47 -8.26 3.49
N THR A 130 12.65 -8.78 2.58
CA THR A 130 12.80 -10.14 2.03
C THR A 130 13.76 -10.22 0.84
N LYS A 131 14.33 -9.07 0.41
CA LYS A 131 15.11 -8.95 -0.85
C LYS A 131 14.33 -9.43 -2.08
N GLY A 132 13.00 -9.28 -2.05
CA GLY A 132 12.09 -9.71 -3.11
C GLY A 132 11.74 -8.63 -4.13
N LEU A 133 12.48 -7.51 -4.16
CA LEU A 133 12.27 -6.46 -5.15
C LEU A 133 12.57 -6.98 -6.57
N ILE A 134 11.67 -6.70 -7.52
CA ILE A 134 11.82 -7.11 -8.93
C ILE A 134 12.77 -6.13 -9.62
N PRO A 135 13.79 -6.61 -10.37
CA PRO A 135 14.67 -5.75 -11.16
C PRO A 135 13.89 -4.87 -12.15
N LEU A 136 14.23 -3.58 -12.22
CA LEU A 136 13.52 -2.63 -13.10
C LEU A 136 13.67 -2.96 -14.59
N GLU A 137 14.78 -3.60 -14.99
CA GLU A 137 14.94 -4.12 -16.34
C GLU A 137 13.83 -5.13 -16.68
N GLN A 138 13.47 -6.02 -15.74
CA GLN A 138 12.37 -6.98 -15.95
C GLN A 138 11.02 -6.29 -16.05
N LEU A 139 10.83 -5.20 -15.29
CA LEU A 139 9.62 -4.38 -15.36
C LEU A 139 9.59 -3.43 -16.56
N SER A 140 10.62 -3.42 -17.41
CA SER A 140 10.59 -2.64 -18.65
C SER A 140 9.82 -3.39 -19.74
N ASP A 141 9.89 -4.72 -19.74
CA ASP A 141 9.32 -5.60 -20.78
C ASP A 141 7.93 -6.13 -20.43
N GLY A 142 7.55 -6.14 -19.15
CA GLY A 142 6.35 -6.85 -18.69
C GLY A 142 6.04 -6.67 -17.21
N LEU A 143 4.76 -6.68 -16.85
CA LEU A 143 4.32 -6.92 -15.47
C LEU A 143 4.08 -8.42 -15.21
N PRO A 144 4.32 -8.90 -13.98
CA PRO A 144 4.00 -10.27 -13.60
C PRO A 144 2.51 -10.60 -13.74
N VAL A 145 2.20 -11.87 -14.07
CA VAL A 145 0.83 -12.39 -14.17
C VAL A 145 0.28 -12.82 -12.80
N ASP A 146 1.13 -12.99 -11.78
CA ASP A 146 0.64 -13.25 -10.42
C ASP A 146 0.17 -11.94 -9.78
N GLU A 147 -1.05 -11.91 -9.24
CA GLU A 147 -1.67 -10.71 -8.68
C GLU A 147 -0.81 -10.05 -7.59
N ARG A 148 -0.18 -10.84 -6.71
CA ARG A 148 0.66 -10.29 -5.63
C ARG A 148 1.96 -9.72 -6.17
N GLN A 149 2.56 -10.38 -7.16
CA GLN A 149 3.75 -9.85 -7.83
C GLN A 149 3.42 -8.62 -8.67
N ALA A 150 2.25 -8.57 -9.31
CA ALA A 150 1.75 -7.39 -10.02
C ALA A 150 1.56 -6.22 -9.04
N GLU A 151 0.95 -6.44 -7.87
CA GLU A 151 0.82 -5.41 -6.83
C GLU A 151 2.19 -4.86 -6.41
N LEU A 152 3.17 -5.74 -6.20
CA LEU A 152 4.55 -5.32 -5.92
C LEU A 152 5.15 -4.54 -7.09
N ALA A 153 4.95 -4.97 -8.32
CA ALA A 153 5.46 -4.29 -9.50
C ALA A 153 4.86 -2.89 -9.64
N TYR A 154 3.55 -2.70 -9.48
CA TYR A 154 2.90 -1.39 -9.42
C TYR A 154 3.50 -0.51 -8.30
N ALA A 155 3.69 -1.11 -7.12
CA ALA A 155 4.29 -0.41 -5.98
C ALA A 155 5.70 0.09 -6.27
N GLN A 156 6.52 -0.74 -6.91
CA GLN A 156 7.89 -0.39 -7.32
C GLN A 156 7.90 0.67 -8.40
N SER A 157 7.09 0.52 -9.45
CA SER A 157 6.97 1.44 -10.58
C SER A 157 6.66 2.86 -10.09
N PHE A 158 5.62 3.03 -9.27
CA PHE A 158 5.32 4.37 -8.75
C PHE A 158 6.34 4.87 -7.73
N SER A 159 6.92 4.00 -6.91
CA SER A 159 8.00 4.41 -6.01
C SER A 159 9.22 4.93 -6.79
N PHE A 160 9.58 4.28 -7.88
CA PHE A 160 10.71 4.64 -8.72
C PHE A 160 10.44 5.92 -9.52
N VAL A 161 9.27 6.05 -10.16
CA VAL A 161 8.87 7.29 -10.85
C VAL A 161 8.76 8.46 -9.87
N SER A 162 8.24 8.22 -8.66
CA SER A 162 8.23 9.22 -7.59
C SER A 162 9.64 9.62 -7.19
N TYR A 163 10.57 8.67 -7.02
CA TYR A 163 11.98 8.94 -6.73
C TYR A 163 12.62 9.82 -7.81
N ILE A 164 12.39 9.52 -9.10
CA ILE A 164 12.88 10.35 -10.21
C ILE A 164 12.33 11.77 -10.10
N LYS A 165 11.03 11.93 -9.85
CA LYS A 165 10.39 13.25 -9.74
C LYS A 165 10.86 14.05 -8.53
N THR A 166 10.99 13.42 -7.36
CA THR A 166 11.22 14.12 -6.09
C THR A 166 12.71 14.30 -5.78
N GLU A 167 13.53 13.27 -5.97
CA GLU A 167 14.94 13.30 -5.58
C GLU A 167 15.85 13.85 -6.68
N LEU A 168 15.49 13.66 -7.96
CA LEU A 168 16.25 14.16 -9.10
C LEU A 168 15.68 15.48 -9.66
N GLY A 169 14.62 16.00 -9.05
CA GLY A 169 14.00 17.28 -9.37
C GLY A 169 12.83 17.19 -10.38
N PRO A 170 11.88 18.13 -10.30
CA PRO A 170 10.60 18.05 -11.02
C PRO A 170 10.73 18.09 -12.54
N GLY A 171 11.81 18.68 -13.08
CA GLY A 171 12.06 18.73 -14.52
C GLY A 171 12.62 17.43 -15.13
N THR A 172 12.99 16.46 -14.30
CA THR A 172 13.66 15.24 -14.77
C THR A 172 12.70 14.30 -15.49
N LEU A 173 11.52 14.06 -14.93
CA LEU A 173 10.50 13.21 -15.54
C LEU A 173 10.00 13.77 -16.89
N PRO A 174 9.67 15.07 -17.04
CA PRO A 174 9.39 15.67 -18.34
C PRO A 174 10.52 15.51 -19.36
N ARG A 175 11.79 15.65 -18.96
CA ARG A 175 12.93 15.45 -19.86
C ARG A 175 13.04 14.00 -20.33
N LEU A 176 12.83 13.04 -19.44
CA LEU A 176 12.81 11.62 -19.79
C LEU A 176 11.73 11.33 -20.85
N ILE A 177 10.48 11.75 -20.57
CA ILE A 177 9.35 11.55 -21.50
C ILE A 177 9.62 12.24 -22.84
N LYS A 178 10.21 13.44 -22.82
CA LYS A 178 10.60 14.16 -24.04
C LYS A 178 11.64 13.39 -24.85
N GLY A 179 12.67 12.81 -24.20
CA GLY A 179 13.66 11.97 -24.86
C GLY A 179 13.02 10.76 -25.55
N LEU A 180 12.15 10.04 -24.84
CA LEU A 180 11.41 8.90 -25.38
C LEU A 180 10.50 9.30 -26.55
N SER A 181 9.87 10.48 -26.49
CA SER A 181 9.06 11.01 -27.60
C SER A 181 9.82 11.36 -28.87
N TYR A 182 11.17 11.40 -28.81
CA TYR A 182 12.04 11.50 -29.97
C TYR A 182 12.57 10.14 -30.44
N GLY A 183 12.08 9.04 -29.86
CA GLY A 183 12.47 7.68 -30.21
C GLY A 183 13.81 7.24 -29.61
N LEU A 184 14.32 7.95 -28.59
CA LEU A 184 15.49 7.46 -27.85
C LEU A 184 15.10 6.20 -27.07
N ASP A 185 16.03 5.24 -27.00
CA ASP A 185 15.86 4.10 -26.10
C ASP A 185 15.90 4.54 -24.63
N THR A 186 15.32 3.72 -23.75
CA THR A 186 15.18 4.03 -22.32
C THR A 186 16.50 4.37 -21.64
N GLU A 187 17.57 3.63 -21.94
CA GLU A 187 18.88 3.84 -21.32
C GLU A 187 19.47 5.19 -21.75
N THR A 188 19.41 5.51 -23.04
CA THR A 188 19.85 6.81 -23.57
C THR A 188 19.02 7.97 -23.01
N ALA A 189 17.69 7.84 -22.98
CA ALA A 189 16.79 8.87 -22.47
C ALA A 189 17.02 9.14 -20.97
N LEU A 190 17.25 8.10 -20.17
CA LEU A 190 17.59 8.23 -18.75
C LEU A 190 18.94 8.94 -18.56
N ARG A 191 19.96 8.57 -19.33
CA ARG A 191 21.27 9.21 -19.27
C ARG A 191 21.20 10.69 -19.61
N GLN A 192 20.42 11.07 -20.61
CA GLN A 192 20.21 12.48 -20.94
C GLN A 192 19.43 13.23 -19.87
N ALA A 193 18.40 12.61 -19.28
CA ALA A 193 17.55 13.26 -18.29
C ALA A 193 18.18 13.40 -16.90
N THR A 194 19.03 12.44 -16.52
CA THR A 194 19.55 12.27 -15.14
C THR A 194 21.08 12.23 -15.03
N GLY A 195 21.80 12.02 -16.14
CA GLY A 195 23.23 11.69 -16.15
C GLY A 195 23.56 10.22 -15.83
N LEU A 196 22.54 9.39 -15.54
CA LEU A 196 22.69 8.02 -15.06
C LEU A 196 21.88 7.04 -15.93
N GLY A 197 22.37 5.80 -16.04
CA GLY A 197 21.63 4.69 -16.65
C GLY A 197 20.67 4.01 -15.68
N LEU A 198 19.83 3.11 -16.18
CA LEU A 198 18.77 2.44 -15.40
C LEU A 198 19.32 1.69 -14.19
N ARG A 199 20.36 0.88 -14.36
CA ARG A 199 21.00 0.10 -13.28
C ARG A 199 21.49 0.95 -12.12
N GLU A 200 22.11 2.09 -12.44
CA GLU A 200 22.68 2.99 -11.43
C GLU A 200 21.57 3.76 -10.70
N LEU A 201 20.52 4.17 -11.43
CA LEU A 201 19.32 4.75 -10.82
C LEU A 201 18.62 3.74 -9.90
N GLU A 202 18.47 2.49 -10.35
CA GLU A 202 17.86 1.42 -9.57
C GLU A 202 18.62 1.19 -8.27
N ARG A 203 19.97 1.13 -8.33
CA ARG A 203 20.82 0.99 -7.14
C ARG A 203 20.59 2.12 -6.14
N ARG A 204 20.61 3.38 -6.61
CA ARG A 204 20.39 4.57 -5.77
C ARG A 204 18.99 4.62 -5.17
N TRP A 205 17.98 4.25 -5.96
CA TRP A 205 16.60 4.14 -5.49
C TRP A 205 16.46 3.05 -4.42
N LYS A 206 17.02 1.86 -4.63
CA LYS A 206 17.03 0.77 -3.63
C LYS A 206 17.73 1.20 -2.34
N GLU A 207 18.81 1.98 -2.42
CA GLU A 207 19.48 2.56 -1.26
C GLU A 207 18.61 3.58 -0.51
N ASN A 208 17.89 4.44 -1.25
CA ASN A 208 16.91 5.37 -0.68
C ASN A 208 15.78 4.62 0.05
N LEU A 209 15.23 3.56 -0.55
CA LEU A 209 14.21 2.72 0.10
C LEU A 209 14.73 2.04 1.36
N LYS A 210 15.94 1.48 1.32
CA LYS A 210 16.57 0.88 2.50
C LYS A 210 16.69 1.91 3.62
N ARG A 211 17.14 3.14 3.35
CA ARG A 211 17.21 4.20 4.38
C ARG A 211 15.84 4.56 4.93
N ARG A 212 14.81 4.59 4.09
CA ARG A 212 13.43 4.93 4.48
C ARG A 212 12.77 3.83 5.31
N TYR A 213 13.13 2.57 5.12
CA TYR A 213 12.46 1.42 5.75
C TYR A 213 13.34 0.60 6.73
N SER A 214 14.63 0.87 6.83
CA SER A 214 15.56 0.14 7.70
C SER A 214 15.19 0.20 9.19
N TRP A 215 14.49 1.25 9.61
CA TRP A 215 14.05 1.42 10.99
C TRP A 215 12.83 0.55 11.36
N ILE A 216 12.03 0.13 10.38
CA ILE A 216 10.80 -0.65 10.60
C ILE A 216 11.09 -1.95 11.36
N PRO A 217 12.03 -2.81 10.94
CA PRO A 217 12.35 -4.03 11.69
C PRO A 217 12.88 -3.74 13.10
N ILE A 218 13.59 -2.63 13.31
CA ILE A 218 14.11 -2.25 14.64
C ILE A 218 12.94 -1.95 15.59
N VAL A 219 12.01 -1.10 15.15
CA VAL A 219 10.84 -0.69 15.95
C VAL A 219 9.90 -1.87 16.20
N THR A 220 9.61 -2.66 15.16
CA THR A 220 8.72 -3.83 15.30
C THR A 220 9.33 -4.91 16.19
N SER A 221 10.65 -5.13 16.14
CA SER A 221 11.34 -6.08 17.03
C SER A 221 11.27 -5.63 18.48
N PHE A 222 11.49 -4.34 18.76
CA PHE A 222 11.37 -3.78 20.10
C PHE A 222 9.97 -4.05 20.70
N PHE A 223 8.90 -3.71 19.98
CA PHE A 223 7.54 -3.96 20.45
C PHE A 223 7.22 -5.46 20.59
N SER A 224 7.71 -6.30 19.68
CA SER A 224 7.48 -7.75 19.75
C SER A 224 8.14 -8.38 20.98
N LEU A 225 9.37 -7.96 21.31
CA LEU A 225 10.07 -8.42 22.51
C LEU A 225 9.34 -8.01 23.78
N TRP A 226 8.89 -6.76 23.88
CA TRP A 226 8.12 -6.28 25.04
C TRP A 226 6.75 -6.93 25.16
N PHE A 227 6.08 -7.18 24.03
CA PHE A 227 4.83 -7.93 24.02
C PHE A 227 5.02 -9.35 24.55
N LEU A 228 6.05 -10.06 24.09
CA LEU A 228 6.37 -11.39 24.60
C LEU A 228 6.74 -11.38 26.09
N ALA A 229 7.55 -10.41 26.53
CA ALA A 229 7.89 -10.24 27.94
C ALA A 229 6.65 -9.97 28.80
N SER A 230 5.71 -9.17 28.29
CA SER A 230 4.44 -8.89 28.96
C SER A 230 3.56 -10.13 29.08
N LEU A 231 3.48 -10.97 28.03
CA LEU A 231 2.78 -12.25 28.09
C LEU A 231 3.39 -13.20 29.12
N LEU A 232 4.73 -13.30 29.16
CA LEU A 232 5.43 -14.12 30.15
C LEU A 232 5.21 -13.60 31.58
N PHE A 233 5.20 -12.28 31.78
CA PHE A 233 4.89 -11.66 33.06
C PHE A 233 3.45 -11.97 33.50
N LEU A 234 2.46 -11.80 32.62
CA LEU A 234 1.06 -12.13 32.91
C LEU A 234 0.88 -13.62 33.21
N PHE A 235 1.54 -14.49 32.44
CA PHE A 235 1.49 -15.94 32.65
C PHE A 235 2.11 -16.35 33.99
N SER A 236 3.28 -15.83 34.32
CA SER A 236 3.94 -16.09 35.61
C SER A 236 3.12 -15.56 36.79
N TYR A 237 2.54 -14.38 36.67
CA TYR A 237 1.60 -13.82 37.65
C TYR A 237 0.37 -14.71 37.82
N TRP A 238 -0.21 -15.19 36.72
CA TRP A 238 -1.36 -16.09 36.74
C TRP A 238 -1.03 -17.44 37.42
N LEU A 239 0.14 -18.02 37.14
CA LEU A 239 0.62 -19.23 37.82
C LEU A 239 0.81 -19.00 39.32
N LYS A 240 1.42 -17.86 39.71
CA LYS A 240 1.58 -17.47 41.12
C LYS A 240 0.23 -17.35 41.82
N ARG A 241 -0.74 -16.68 41.19
CA ARG A 241 -2.09 -16.48 41.73
C ARG A 241 -2.84 -17.81 41.88
N ARG A 242 -2.71 -18.73 40.92
CA ARG A 242 -3.27 -20.09 41.03
C ARG A 242 -2.67 -20.90 42.18
N ARG A 243 -1.35 -20.84 42.37
CA ARG A 243 -0.68 -21.51 43.50
C ARG A 243 -1.10 -20.94 44.85
N ALA A 244 -1.21 -19.61 44.96
CA ALA A 244 -1.66 -18.96 46.18
C ALA A 244 -3.09 -19.35 46.55
N LYS A 245 -4.02 -19.40 45.57
CA LYS A 245 -5.38 -19.88 45.80
C LYS A 245 -5.44 -21.36 46.25
N ARG A 246 -4.57 -22.21 45.71
CA ARG A 246 -4.49 -23.63 46.13
C ARG A 246 -4.03 -23.77 47.58
N LYS A 247 -2.98 -23.04 47.97
CA LYS A 247 -2.49 -23.03 49.36
C LYS A 247 -3.54 -22.50 50.34
N LEU A 248 -4.25 -21.44 49.98
CA LEU A 248 -5.33 -20.92 50.83
C LEU A 248 -6.46 -21.94 50.99
N ALA A 249 -6.86 -22.61 49.91
CA ALA A 249 -7.87 -23.66 49.96
C ALA A 249 -7.41 -24.92 50.73
N GLU A 250 -6.10 -25.20 50.77
CA GLU A 250 -5.52 -26.24 51.63
C GLU A 250 -5.63 -25.83 53.11
N TRP A 251 -5.24 -24.60 53.47
CA TRP A 251 -5.39 -24.07 54.82
C TRP A 251 -6.85 -24.02 55.30
N GLU A 252 -7.79 -23.58 54.45
CA GLU A 252 -9.23 -23.58 54.78
C GLU A 252 -9.79 -24.99 55.04
N ARG A 253 -9.28 -26.02 54.32
CA ARG A 253 -9.66 -27.42 54.58
C ARG A 253 -9.04 -27.95 55.87
N GLU A 254 -7.79 -27.61 56.13
CA GLU A 254 -7.11 -27.98 57.39
C GLU A 254 -7.81 -27.34 58.59
N GLU A 255 -8.20 -26.07 58.52
CA GLU A 255 -8.99 -25.38 59.54
C GLU A 255 -10.38 -26.01 59.73
N ALA A 256 -11.06 -26.36 58.64
CA ALA A 256 -12.36 -27.04 58.71
C ALA A 256 -12.27 -28.45 59.31
N LEU A 257 -11.14 -29.16 59.11
CA LEU A 257 -10.89 -30.49 59.69
C LEU A 257 -10.42 -30.41 61.15
N THR A 258 -9.69 -29.36 61.53
CA THR A 258 -9.16 -29.19 62.89
C THR A 258 -10.12 -28.50 63.86
N GLY A 259 -11.25 -27.97 63.37
CA GLY A 259 -12.43 -27.65 64.18
C GLY A 259 -12.11 -26.81 65.42
N HIS A 260 -11.53 -25.63 65.27
CA HIS A 260 -11.44 -24.68 66.39
C HIS A 260 -12.77 -23.93 66.56
N PRO A 261 -13.48 -24.07 67.70
CA PRO A 261 -14.66 -23.25 67.96
C PRO A 261 -14.23 -21.79 68.17
N PRO A 262 -15.09 -20.81 67.84
CA PRO A 262 -14.73 -19.40 67.99
C PRO A 262 -14.40 -19.09 69.47
N ALA A 263 -13.30 -18.37 69.68
CA ALA A 263 -12.79 -18.04 71.01
C ALA A 263 -13.87 -17.37 71.90
N PRO A 264 -13.93 -17.68 73.21
CA PRO A 264 -14.95 -17.12 74.08
C PRO A 264 -14.80 -15.59 74.14
N ARG A 265 -15.91 -14.86 73.96
CA ARG A 265 -15.96 -13.42 74.27
C ARG A 265 -15.85 -13.27 75.78
N ASP A 266 -14.77 -12.66 76.23
CA ASP A 266 -14.55 -12.34 77.64
C ASP A 266 -15.68 -11.41 78.13
N ARG A 267 -16.48 -11.91 79.08
CA ARG A 267 -17.35 -11.11 79.93
C ARG A 267 -16.72 -11.13 81.31
N THR A 268 -16.87 -10.00 82.03
CA THR A 268 -16.37 -9.66 83.37
C THR A 268 -14.95 -9.09 83.30
N GLU A 269 -14.72 -7.80 83.53
CA GLU A 269 -14.92 -7.15 84.84
C GLU A 269 -15.77 -5.88 84.76
N GLY A 270 -16.86 -5.87 85.55
CA GLY A 270 -17.48 -4.66 86.07
C GLY A 270 -17.46 -4.75 87.60
N GLU A 271 -17.31 -3.58 88.23
CA GLU A 271 -17.59 -3.27 89.65
C GLU A 271 -16.67 -3.97 90.67
N ASN A 272 -16.12 -3.36 91.71
CA ASN A 272 -16.26 -2.10 92.44
C ASN A 272 -14.90 -1.93 93.19
N GLU A 273 -14.47 -0.79 93.71
CA GLU A 273 -15.08 -0.14 94.87
C GLU A 273 -14.35 1.18 95.17
N ALA A 274 -15.10 2.13 95.71
CA ALA A 274 -14.72 3.51 96.01
C ALA A 274 -14.17 3.71 97.43
N LEU A 275 -13.70 4.95 97.68
CA LEU A 275 -13.33 5.61 98.95
C LEU A 275 -11.94 5.24 99.50
N THR A 276 -11.04 6.20 99.79
CA THR A 276 -11.21 7.46 100.55
C THR A 276 -10.16 8.48 100.15
#